data_AF-A0A852TI79-F1
#
_entry.id   AF-A0A852TI79-F1
#
_cell.length_a   1.000
_cell.length_b   1.000
_cell.length_c   1.000
_cell.angle_alpha   90.00
_cell.angle_beta   90.00
_cell.angle_gamma   90.00
#
_symmetry.space_group_name_H-M   'P 1'
#
loop_
_entity.id
_entity.type
_entity.pdbx_description
1 polymer ?
#
loop_
_entity_poly.entity_id
_entity_poly.type
_entity_poly.pdbx_seq_one_letter_code
_entity_poly.pdbx_strand_id
1 'polypeptide(L)'
;MDHSYFKGKKNIGATMVVWREQAAEQHHVIDHNHFAGRPILLDDSGQVISNEAETLRIGTSTYSLSDSYTTVENNLFENNDGEIEMVSVKSGKNVIRGNTFLNNAATVTLRHGNGTHIENNFFFANGKANAGAIRVIGEDHVIANNYISGIVGSNTTRGAIVLTNGIPDSALNKYFQVKNVLITHNTLVNNDNNIIVGDKKSGTNTLAPVDTIIANNVIQASGNAKLSLLKVIDDSAALTYEGNFMYGAELGIWPVAGIMQQNPQLVLAEDGLYRAGEKSPIINALKNGPYSVIDDMDGQPRPQGNRDAGADEVSKAPIRNKPLQPSNVGPRWLNASE
;
A
#
# COMPACT_ATOMS: atom_id res chain seq x y z
N MET A 1 14.39 5.25 -15.52
CA MET A 1 13.79 4.27 -16.44
C MET A 1 12.36 4.69 -16.60
N ASP A 2 11.99 5.15 -17.78
CA ASP A 2 10.74 5.87 -17.95
C ASP A 2 10.03 5.53 -19.25
N HIS A 3 8.72 5.82 -19.29
CA HIS A 3 7.87 5.72 -20.48
C HIS A 3 8.01 4.39 -21.23
N SER A 4 8.21 3.28 -20.50
CA SER A 4 8.43 1.96 -21.07
C SER A 4 7.25 1.03 -20.84
N TYR A 5 7.11 0.04 -21.73
CA TYR A 5 6.06 -0.98 -21.63
C TYR A 5 6.69 -2.36 -21.39
N PHE A 6 6.47 -2.91 -20.20
CA PHE A 6 6.92 -4.24 -19.84
C PHE A 6 5.73 -5.18 -19.76
N LYS A 7 5.64 -6.14 -20.68
CA LYS A 7 4.48 -7.03 -20.76
C LYS A 7 4.84 -8.51 -20.76
N GLY A 8 4.09 -9.30 -20.00
CA GLY A 8 3.93 -10.73 -20.28
C GLY A 8 5.17 -11.60 -20.03
N LYS A 9 6.05 -11.19 -19.10
CA LYS A 9 7.20 -12.03 -18.70
C LYS A 9 6.69 -13.34 -18.07
N LYS A 10 7.06 -14.47 -18.69
CA LYS A 10 6.55 -15.82 -18.35
C LYS A 10 7.60 -16.77 -17.75
N ASN A 11 8.82 -16.29 -17.51
CA ASN A 11 9.88 -17.06 -16.88
C ASN A 11 10.25 -16.50 -15.50
N ILE A 12 10.92 -17.33 -14.69
CA ILE A 12 11.45 -16.97 -13.37
C ILE A 12 12.34 -15.73 -13.44
N GLY A 13 12.40 -14.98 -12.33
CA GLY A 13 13.15 -13.76 -12.13
C GLY A 13 12.25 -12.53 -12.21
N ALA A 14 12.54 -11.54 -11.38
CA ALA A 14 11.83 -10.26 -11.39
C ALA A 14 11.81 -9.62 -12.80
N THR A 15 10.78 -8.86 -13.16
CA THR A 15 10.74 -8.16 -14.46
C THR A 15 11.80 -7.06 -14.51
N MET A 16 11.93 -6.31 -13.41
CA MET A 16 12.95 -5.29 -13.23
C MET A 16 13.58 -5.43 -11.84
N VAL A 17 14.89 -5.23 -11.77
CA VAL A 17 15.62 -5.19 -10.50
C VAL A 17 16.49 -3.94 -10.46
N VAL A 18 16.32 -3.13 -9.41
CA VAL A 18 17.37 -2.21 -8.97
C VAL A 18 18.39 -3.03 -8.21
N TRP A 19 19.42 -3.47 -8.91
CA TRP A 19 20.48 -4.29 -8.33
C TRP A 19 21.45 -3.42 -7.53
N ARG A 20 21.94 -3.95 -6.40
CA ARG A 20 22.88 -3.26 -5.51
C ARG A 20 24.10 -4.15 -5.30
N GLU A 21 25.24 -3.72 -5.84
CA GLU A 21 26.53 -4.40 -5.64
C GLU A 21 27.22 -3.99 -4.33
N GLN A 22 26.79 -2.87 -3.74
CA GLN A 22 27.34 -2.32 -2.52
C GLN A 22 26.28 -1.53 -1.74
N ALA A 23 26.59 -1.19 -0.48
CA ALA A 23 25.71 -0.43 0.43
C ALA A 23 25.62 1.08 0.10
N ALA A 24 25.81 1.47 -1.15
CA ALA A 24 25.77 2.87 -1.59
C ALA A 24 24.36 3.29 -2.02
N GLU A 25 24.07 4.59 -1.87
CA GLU A 25 22.85 5.23 -2.35
C GLU A 25 22.79 5.22 -3.89
N GLN A 26 21.58 5.16 -4.47
CA GLN A 26 21.39 5.01 -5.92
C GLN A 26 20.55 6.12 -6.55
N HIS A 27 19.57 6.67 -5.81
CA HIS A 27 18.72 7.77 -6.27
C HIS A 27 18.06 7.53 -7.64
N HIS A 28 17.76 6.27 -7.97
CA HIS A 28 17.14 5.94 -9.25
C HIS A 28 15.69 6.42 -9.30
N VAL A 29 15.26 6.82 -10.49
CA VAL A 29 13.86 7.17 -10.76
C VAL A 29 13.28 6.19 -11.78
N ILE A 30 12.17 5.57 -11.41
CA ILE A 30 11.38 4.67 -12.25
C ILE A 30 10.00 5.30 -12.38
N ASP A 31 9.71 5.90 -13.54
CA ASP A 31 8.52 6.71 -13.71
C ASP A 31 7.77 6.54 -15.03
N HIS A 32 6.46 6.76 -15.02
CA HIS A 32 5.62 6.69 -16.23
C HIS A 32 5.73 5.38 -17.03
N ASN A 33 6.07 4.27 -16.37
CA ASN A 33 6.12 2.95 -17.02
C ASN A 33 4.76 2.24 -16.90
N HIS A 34 4.49 1.37 -17.87
CA HIS A 34 3.37 0.42 -17.82
C HIS A 34 3.91 -1.00 -17.64
N PHE A 35 3.74 -1.56 -16.45
CA PHE A 35 4.04 -2.95 -16.13
C PHE A 35 2.75 -3.78 -16.21
N ALA A 36 2.65 -4.67 -17.20
CA ALA A 36 1.39 -5.32 -17.54
C ALA A 36 1.49 -6.85 -17.65
N GLY A 37 0.51 -7.54 -17.07
CA GLY A 37 0.17 -8.90 -17.44
C GLY A 37 1.26 -9.92 -17.11
N ARG A 38 1.96 -9.77 -15.97
CA ARG A 38 2.85 -10.82 -15.45
C ARG A 38 1.99 -11.96 -14.88
N PRO A 39 1.89 -13.13 -15.53
CA PRO A 39 0.97 -14.19 -15.09
C PRO A 39 1.54 -14.96 -13.90
N ILE A 40 0.68 -15.72 -13.22
CA ILE A 40 1.11 -16.79 -12.31
C ILE A 40 2.06 -17.73 -13.07
N LEU A 41 3.23 -17.98 -12.49
CA LEU A 41 4.23 -18.84 -13.10
C LEU A 41 4.04 -20.29 -12.62
N LEU A 42 4.23 -21.25 -13.53
CA LEU A 42 4.19 -22.68 -13.24
C LEU A 42 5.56 -23.29 -13.57
N ASP A 43 5.99 -24.27 -12.77
CA ASP A 43 7.14 -25.11 -13.10
C ASP A 43 6.76 -26.21 -14.10
N ASP A 44 7.73 -27.03 -14.50
CA ASP A 44 7.53 -28.11 -15.48
C ASP A 44 6.54 -29.18 -15.01
N SER A 45 6.27 -29.26 -13.70
CA SER A 45 5.27 -30.17 -13.11
C SER A 45 3.86 -29.56 -13.06
N GLY A 46 3.71 -28.29 -13.45
CA GLY A 46 2.47 -27.53 -13.35
C GLY A 46 2.22 -26.94 -11.96
N GLN A 47 3.21 -26.95 -11.05
CA GLN A 47 3.08 -26.36 -9.73
C GLN A 47 3.36 -24.86 -9.78
N VAL A 48 2.60 -24.07 -9.00
CA VAL A 48 2.80 -22.62 -8.89
C VAL A 48 4.19 -22.31 -8.32
N ILE A 49 4.97 -21.55 -9.09
CA ILE A 49 6.20 -20.92 -8.62
C ILE A 49 5.81 -19.66 -7.84
N SER A 50 6.02 -19.71 -6.53
CA SER A 50 5.51 -18.71 -5.58
C SER A 50 6.56 -17.70 -5.10
N ASN A 51 7.74 -17.68 -5.71
CA ASN A 51 8.85 -16.79 -5.36
C ASN A 51 9.72 -16.49 -6.59
N GLU A 52 10.51 -15.42 -6.54
CA GLU A 52 11.34 -14.92 -7.64
C GLU A 52 10.51 -14.60 -8.89
N ALA A 53 9.32 -14.06 -8.67
CA ALA A 53 8.42 -13.65 -9.73
C ALA A 53 7.91 -12.22 -9.55
N GLU A 54 8.70 -11.35 -8.94
CA GLU A 54 8.32 -9.97 -8.71
C GLU A 54 8.17 -9.20 -10.03
N THR A 55 7.36 -8.15 -10.05
CA THR A 55 7.36 -7.21 -11.19
C THR A 55 8.53 -6.24 -11.06
N LEU A 56 8.72 -5.67 -9.88
CA LEU A 56 9.82 -4.79 -9.55
C LEU A 56 10.44 -5.21 -8.22
N ARG A 57 11.77 -5.28 -8.17
CA ARG A 57 12.52 -5.47 -6.94
C ARG A 57 13.53 -4.35 -6.73
N ILE A 58 13.58 -3.78 -5.53
CA ILE A 58 14.49 -2.68 -5.18
C ILE A 58 15.52 -3.16 -4.15
N GLY A 59 16.65 -3.68 -4.63
CA GLY A 59 17.71 -4.25 -3.80
C GLY A 59 17.53 -5.75 -3.52
N THR A 60 18.30 -6.24 -2.55
CA THR A 60 18.31 -7.62 -2.06
C THR A 60 18.53 -7.61 -0.54
N SER A 61 18.40 -8.75 0.13
CA SER A 61 18.67 -8.84 1.57
C SER A 61 20.09 -8.42 1.97
N THR A 62 21.08 -8.61 1.09
CA THR A 62 22.50 -8.40 1.43
C THR A 62 22.81 -6.97 1.84
N TYR A 63 22.19 -5.98 1.19
CA TYR A 63 22.38 -4.56 1.45
C TYR A 63 21.12 -3.87 1.97
N SER A 64 20.12 -4.63 2.45
CA SER A 64 18.79 -4.09 2.70
C SER A 64 18.74 -3.02 3.79
N LEU A 65 19.64 -3.07 4.77
CA LEU A 65 19.72 -2.08 5.85
C LEU A 65 20.42 -0.76 5.44
N SER A 66 20.87 -0.66 4.19
CA SER A 66 21.43 0.58 3.65
C SER A 66 20.46 1.26 2.69
N ASP A 67 20.57 2.58 2.58
CA ASP A 67 19.64 3.41 1.83
C ASP A 67 19.88 3.34 0.33
N SER A 68 18.79 3.24 -0.44
CA SER A 68 18.82 3.29 -1.92
C SER A 68 18.33 4.64 -2.43
N TYR A 69 17.37 5.27 -1.75
CA TYR A 69 16.70 6.50 -2.20
C TYR A 69 16.07 6.36 -3.60
N THR A 70 15.69 5.14 -4.00
CA THR A 70 14.99 4.92 -5.28
C THR A 70 13.57 5.47 -5.19
N THR A 71 13.16 6.21 -6.21
CA THR A 71 11.79 6.71 -6.39
C THR A 71 11.10 5.90 -7.48
N VAL A 72 9.94 5.32 -7.13
CA VAL A 72 9.03 4.65 -8.05
C VAL A 72 7.76 5.49 -8.10
N GLU A 73 7.57 6.25 -9.19
CA GLU A 73 6.47 7.20 -9.26
C GLU A 73 5.70 7.21 -10.56
N ASN A 74 4.40 7.47 -10.49
CA ASN A 74 3.55 7.62 -11.69
C ASN A 74 3.60 6.43 -12.66
N ASN A 75 3.77 5.20 -12.16
CA ASN A 75 3.72 3.98 -12.98
C ASN A 75 2.34 3.33 -12.90
N LEU A 76 1.94 2.65 -13.97
CA LEU A 76 0.78 1.76 -13.99
C LEU A 76 1.26 0.30 -13.85
N PHE A 77 0.79 -0.37 -12.80
CA PHE A 77 0.95 -1.80 -12.61
C PHE A 77 -0.39 -2.47 -12.81
N GLU A 78 -0.53 -3.23 -13.89
CA GLU A 78 -1.80 -3.82 -14.30
C GLU A 78 -1.70 -5.34 -14.46
N ASN A 79 -2.58 -6.10 -13.80
CA ASN A 79 -2.65 -7.56 -13.94
C ASN A 79 -1.30 -8.28 -13.74
N ASN A 80 -0.53 -7.86 -12.74
CA ASN A 80 0.70 -8.51 -12.33
C ASN A 80 0.43 -9.47 -11.16
N ASP A 81 0.37 -10.75 -11.50
CA ASP A 81 -0.04 -11.86 -10.64
C ASP A 81 1.08 -12.90 -10.44
N GLY A 82 2.33 -12.55 -10.80
CA GLY A 82 3.46 -13.50 -10.80
C GLY A 82 3.69 -14.18 -9.46
N GLU A 83 3.64 -13.42 -8.36
CA GLU A 83 3.71 -13.91 -6.99
C GLU A 83 3.02 -12.93 -6.03
N ILE A 84 3.20 -13.13 -4.72
CA ILE A 84 2.63 -12.21 -3.73
C ILE A 84 3.31 -10.84 -3.73
N GLU A 85 4.60 -10.72 -4.05
CA GLU A 85 5.31 -9.44 -4.05
C GLU A 85 5.41 -8.88 -5.48
N MET A 86 4.48 -8.01 -5.87
CA MET A 86 4.57 -7.32 -7.17
C MET A 86 5.70 -6.29 -7.16
N VAL A 87 5.74 -5.47 -6.11
CA VAL A 87 6.89 -4.59 -5.82
C VAL A 87 7.51 -5.09 -4.53
N SER A 88 8.74 -5.56 -4.58
CA SER A 88 9.48 -6.03 -3.41
C SER A 88 10.60 -5.05 -3.07
N VAL A 89 10.40 -4.26 -2.03
CA VAL A 89 11.37 -3.29 -1.53
C VAL A 89 12.32 -4.00 -0.58
N LYS A 90 13.61 -4.01 -0.91
CA LYS A 90 14.67 -4.68 -0.15
C LYS A 90 15.85 -3.72 0.09
N SER A 91 15.55 -2.47 0.44
CA SER A 91 16.51 -1.38 0.71
C SER A 91 15.84 -0.23 1.48
N GLY A 92 16.65 0.67 2.05
CA GLY A 92 16.16 1.79 2.85
C GLY A 92 15.77 3.05 2.07
N LYS A 93 14.91 3.87 2.67
CA LYS A 93 14.53 5.23 2.27
C LYS A 93 14.05 5.40 0.83
N ASN A 94 13.33 4.42 0.32
CA ASN A 94 12.71 4.51 -0.99
C ASN A 94 11.42 5.34 -0.93
N VAL A 95 10.97 5.82 -2.08
CA VAL A 95 9.68 6.50 -2.24
C VAL A 95 8.87 5.77 -3.29
N ILE A 96 7.64 5.40 -2.97
CA ILE A 96 6.68 4.78 -3.88
C ILE A 96 5.44 5.67 -3.90
N ARG A 97 5.25 6.45 -4.97
CA ARG A 97 4.19 7.47 -4.99
C ARG A 97 3.45 7.69 -6.29
N GLY A 98 2.19 8.09 -6.23
CA GLY A 98 1.41 8.42 -7.44
C GLY A 98 1.22 7.24 -8.41
N ASN A 99 1.53 6.01 -8.01
CA ASN A 99 1.38 4.84 -8.87
C ASN A 99 -0.07 4.38 -8.85
N THR A 100 -0.50 3.73 -9.93
CA THR A 100 -1.78 3.02 -9.98
C THR A 100 -1.55 1.53 -10.09
N PHE A 101 -2.15 0.78 -9.17
CA PHE A 101 -2.10 -0.66 -9.08
C PHE A 101 -3.49 -1.22 -9.42
N LEU A 102 -3.67 -1.63 -10.68
CA LEU A 102 -4.94 -2.08 -11.24
C LEU A 102 -4.99 -3.60 -11.39
N ASN A 103 -5.97 -4.25 -10.75
CA ASN A 103 -6.27 -5.67 -10.90
C ASN A 103 -5.06 -6.59 -10.62
N ASN A 104 -4.30 -6.37 -9.56
CA ASN A 104 -3.15 -7.20 -9.22
C ASN A 104 -3.49 -8.22 -8.12
N ALA A 105 -3.08 -9.48 -8.27
CA ALA A 105 -3.17 -10.51 -7.24
C ALA A 105 -1.91 -10.54 -6.35
N ALA A 106 -1.43 -9.36 -5.95
CA ALA A 106 -0.11 -9.16 -5.33
C ALA A 106 -0.09 -7.88 -4.48
N THR A 107 1.00 -7.64 -3.75
CA THR A 107 1.21 -6.48 -2.88
C THR A 107 2.46 -5.69 -3.27
N VAL A 108 2.48 -4.41 -2.90
CA VAL A 108 3.71 -3.67 -2.61
C VAL A 108 4.18 -4.11 -1.23
N THR A 109 5.30 -4.82 -1.20
CA THR A 109 5.86 -5.40 0.02
C THR A 109 7.13 -4.64 0.40
N LEU A 110 7.08 -3.98 1.55
CA LEU A 110 8.26 -3.49 2.28
C LEU A 110 8.91 -4.72 2.89
N ARG A 111 9.72 -5.42 2.09
CA ARG A 111 10.18 -6.77 2.40
C ARG A 111 11.39 -6.77 3.31
N HIS A 112 12.32 -5.84 3.05
CA HIS A 112 13.48 -5.53 3.89
C HIS A 112 13.85 -4.05 3.75
N GLY A 113 14.65 -3.55 4.69
CA GLY A 113 15.03 -2.14 4.75
C GLY A 113 13.98 -1.28 5.44
N ASN A 114 14.35 -0.05 5.79
CA ASN A 114 13.58 0.82 6.68
C ASN A 114 13.31 2.17 6.02
N GLY A 115 12.39 2.97 6.56
CA GLY A 115 12.24 4.37 6.16
C GLY A 115 11.62 4.59 4.78
N THR A 116 11.00 3.57 4.17
CA THR A 116 10.29 3.74 2.88
C THR A 116 8.97 4.48 3.06
N HIS A 117 8.69 5.42 2.15
CA HIS A 117 7.43 6.14 2.04
C HIS A 117 6.57 5.53 0.93
N ILE A 118 5.33 5.14 1.25
CA ILE A 118 4.31 4.75 0.26
C ILE A 118 3.19 5.78 0.34
N GLU A 119 3.13 6.68 -0.65
CA GLU A 119 2.26 7.86 -0.60
C GLU A 119 1.46 8.15 -1.87
N ASN A 120 0.23 8.63 -1.75
CA ASN A 120 -0.59 9.09 -2.89
C ASN A 120 -0.80 8.04 -4.00
N ASN A 121 -0.77 6.74 -3.67
CA ASN A 121 -0.99 5.68 -4.65
C ASN A 121 -2.47 5.26 -4.70
N PHE A 122 -2.89 4.75 -5.86
CA PHE A 122 -4.23 4.23 -6.07
C PHE A 122 -4.18 2.72 -6.31
N PHE A 123 -4.85 1.94 -5.46
CA PHE A 123 -4.97 0.49 -5.57
C PHE A 123 -6.41 0.11 -5.89
N PHE A 124 -6.64 -0.50 -7.04
CA PHE A 124 -7.94 -0.97 -7.50
C PHE A 124 -7.88 -2.46 -7.77
N ALA A 125 -8.32 -3.28 -6.82
CA ALA A 125 -8.34 -4.72 -7.01
C ALA A 125 -9.59 -5.23 -7.74
N ASN A 126 -10.68 -4.45 -7.78
CA ASN A 126 -11.95 -4.80 -8.43
C ASN A 126 -12.46 -6.21 -8.06
N GLY A 127 -12.29 -6.61 -6.80
CA GLY A 127 -12.73 -7.92 -6.33
C GLY A 127 -11.87 -9.10 -6.80
N LYS A 128 -10.71 -8.85 -7.44
CA LYS A 128 -9.82 -9.91 -7.90
C LYS A 128 -9.37 -10.78 -6.74
N ALA A 129 -9.52 -12.09 -6.90
CA ALA A 129 -9.11 -13.07 -5.90
C ALA A 129 -7.60 -12.96 -5.61
N ASN A 130 -7.24 -13.15 -4.34
CA ASN A 130 -5.86 -13.03 -3.85
C ASN A 130 -5.28 -11.61 -4.00
N ALA A 131 -6.09 -10.57 -4.21
CA ALA A 131 -5.58 -9.22 -4.21
C ALA A 131 -5.05 -8.80 -2.82
N GLY A 132 -4.08 -7.89 -2.83
CA GLY A 132 -3.61 -7.14 -1.67
C GLY A 132 -3.15 -5.77 -2.12
N ALA A 133 -2.78 -4.89 -1.18
CA ALA A 133 -2.18 -3.60 -1.52
C ALA A 133 -0.82 -3.43 -0.88
N ILE A 134 -0.73 -3.21 0.43
CA ILE A 134 0.52 -2.90 1.12
C ILE A 134 0.82 -3.93 2.20
N ARG A 135 2.04 -4.46 2.21
CA ARG A 135 2.55 -5.33 3.28
C ARG A 135 3.83 -4.77 3.87
N VAL A 136 3.89 -4.70 5.18
CA VAL A 136 4.87 -3.94 5.95
C VAL A 136 5.69 -4.86 6.85
N ILE A 137 7.00 -4.78 6.72
CA ILE A 137 8.02 -5.43 7.55
C ILE A 137 9.15 -4.41 7.69
N GLY A 138 9.78 -4.32 8.87
CA GLY A 138 10.84 -3.34 9.12
C GLY A 138 10.32 -2.04 9.72
N GLU A 139 11.16 -1.02 9.75
CA GLU A 139 11.02 0.11 10.66
C GLU A 139 10.88 1.45 9.94
N ASP A 140 10.34 2.46 10.63
CA ASP A 140 10.32 3.87 10.21
C ASP A 140 9.53 4.16 8.92
N HIS A 141 8.63 3.28 8.52
CA HIS A 141 7.84 3.45 7.29
C HIS A 141 6.72 4.47 7.44
N VAL A 142 6.42 5.17 6.34
CA VAL A 142 5.28 6.07 6.24
C VAL A 142 4.35 5.59 5.14
N ILE A 143 3.09 5.39 5.47
CA ILE A 143 2.04 4.94 4.56
C ILE A 143 0.93 5.99 4.61
N ALA A 144 0.94 6.89 3.63
CA ALA A 144 0.11 8.10 3.66
C ALA A 144 -0.72 8.33 2.41
N ASN A 145 -1.93 8.88 2.51
CA ASN A 145 -2.73 9.31 1.35
C ASN A 145 -2.99 8.22 0.29
N ASN A 146 -2.92 6.94 0.63
CA ASN A 146 -3.22 5.89 -0.34
C ASN A 146 -4.74 5.68 -0.40
N TYR A 147 -5.25 5.57 -1.62
CA TYR A 147 -6.62 5.14 -1.90
C TYR A 147 -6.61 3.66 -2.26
N ILE A 148 -7.28 2.82 -1.46
CA ILE A 148 -7.23 1.37 -1.62
C ILE A 148 -8.63 0.79 -1.65
N SER A 149 -8.98 0.15 -2.78
CA SER A 149 -10.33 -0.38 -2.97
C SER A 149 -10.40 -1.80 -3.54
N GLY A 150 -11.45 -2.51 -3.11
CA GLY A 150 -11.85 -3.79 -3.68
C GLY A 150 -10.92 -4.96 -3.35
N ILE A 151 -10.11 -4.87 -2.29
CA ILE A 151 -9.19 -5.94 -1.89
C ILE A 151 -9.98 -7.16 -1.41
N VAL A 152 -9.76 -8.30 -2.07
CA VAL A 152 -10.28 -9.63 -1.69
C VAL A 152 -9.11 -10.55 -1.37
N GLY A 153 -8.61 -10.41 -0.14
CA GLY A 153 -7.46 -11.15 0.36
C GLY A 153 -7.81 -12.59 0.74
N SER A 154 -6.96 -13.55 0.40
CA SER A 154 -7.19 -14.97 0.68
C SER A 154 -6.66 -15.46 2.03
N ASN A 155 -5.81 -14.68 2.69
CA ASN A 155 -5.19 -15.02 3.97
C ASN A 155 -4.69 -13.75 4.67
N THR A 156 -3.98 -13.92 5.80
CA THR A 156 -3.49 -12.83 6.65
C THR A 156 -2.36 -11.99 6.04
N THR A 157 -1.72 -12.47 4.96
CA THR A 157 -0.68 -11.74 4.23
C THR A 157 -1.25 -10.80 3.16
N ARG A 158 -2.56 -10.83 2.92
CA ARG A 158 -3.25 -10.09 1.86
C ARG A 158 -4.41 -9.28 2.43
N GLY A 159 -4.17 -7.98 2.57
CA GLY A 159 -5.15 -6.98 2.96
C GLY A 159 -4.82 -5.64 2.31
N ALA A 160 -5.58 -4.60 2.64
CA ALA A 160 -5.26 -3.25 2.21
C ALA A 160 -3.93 -2.80 2.82
N ILE A 161 -3.76 -2.98 4.13
CA ILE A 161 -2.49 -2.76 4.82
C ILE A 161 -2.24 -3.91 5.80
N VAL A 162 -1.09 -4.56 5.70
CA VAL A 162 -0.72 -5.70 6.56
C VAL A 162 0.56 -5.39 7.31
N LEU A 163 0.53 -5.46 8.65
CA LEU A 163 1.70 -5.40 9.51
C LEU A 163 2.12 -6.83 9.90
N THR A 164 3.26 -7.29 9.40
CA THR A 164 3.76 -8.65 9.66
C THR A 164 4.63 -8.67 10.93
N ASN A 165 4.46 -9.70 11.77
CA ASN A 165 5.33 -9.93 12.94
C ASN A 165 6.79 -10.15 12.54
N GLY A 166 7.71 -9.64 13.36
CA GLY A 166 9.14 -9.90 13.24
C GLY A 166 9.59 -11.20 13.88
N ILE A 167 10.84 -11.58 13.61
CA ILE A 167 11.55 -12.69 14.24
C ILE A 167 12.61 -12.09 15.18
N PRO A 168 12.73 -12.57 16.43
CA PRO A 168 13.84 -12.19 17.31
C PRO A 168 15.21 -12.45 16.67
N ASP A 169 16.13 -11.49 16.79
CA ASP A 169 17.48 -11.58 16.19
C ASP A 169 17.47 -11.97 14.70
N SER A 170 16.53 -11.36 13.96
CA SER A 170 16.25 -11.69 12.56
C SER A 170 17.49 -11.60 11.68
N ALA A 171 17.78 -12.67 10.94
CA ALA A 171 18.75 -12.61 9.85
C ALA A 171 18.26 -11.68 8.72
N LEU A 172 19.20 -11.12 7.94
CA LEU A 172 18.89 -10.15 6.87
C LEU A 172 17.83 -10.60 5.86
N ASN A 173 17.76 -11.90 5.56
CA ASN A 173 16.79 -12.48 4.62
C ASN A 173 15.48 -12.94 5.28
N LYS A 174 15.28 -12.65 6.57
CA LYS A 174 14.08 -12.99 7.35
C LYS A 174 13.21 -11.75 7.57
N TYR A 175 12.49 -11.66 8.68
CA TYR A 175 11.46 -10.66 8.95
C TYR A 175 11.87 -9.82 10.14
N PHE A 176 12.16 -8.53 9.93
CA PHE A 176 12.39 -7.58 11.01
C PHE A 176 11.04 -7.16 11.61
N GLN A 177 11.05 -6.78 12.89
CA GLN A 177 9.85 -6.31 13.57
C GLN A 177 9.34 -5.02 12.92
N VAL A 178 8.03 -4.90 12.79
CA VAL A 178 7.40 -3.61 12.47
C VAL A 178 7.56 -2.68 13.66
N LYS A 179 8.28 -1.57 13.47
CA LYS A 179 8.53 -0.57 14.52
C LYS A 179 8.42 0.84 13.96
N ASN A 180 7.84 1.76 14.75
CA ASN A 180 7.78 3.18 14.43
C ASN A 180 7.18 3.47 13.03
N VAL A 181 6.08 2.79 12.70
CA VAL A 181 5.40 2.98 11.42
C VAL A 181 4.24 3.97 11.58
N LEU A 182 4.11 4.90 10.62
CA LEU A 182 2.99 5.82 10.53
C LEU A 182 2.06 5.43 9.38
N ILE A 183 0.82 5.09 9.71
CA ILE A 183 -0.26 4.84 8.74
C ILE A 183 -1.26 5.97 8.87
N THR A 184 -1.28 6.91 7.91
CA THR A 184 -2.12 8.10 8.06
C THR A 184 -2.82 8.60 6.80
N HIS A 185 -4.00 9.20 6.96
CA HIS A 185 -4.77 9.77 5.84
C HIS A 185 -4.96 8.79 4.69
N ASN A 186 -5.11 7.48 4.93
CA ASN A 186 -5.46 6.54 3.88
C ASN A 186 -6.99 6.40 3.78
N THR A 187 -7.51 6.19 2.58
CA THR A 187 -8.93 5.86 2.35
C THR A 187 -9.04 4.41 1.88
N LEU A 188 -9.62 3.56 2.71
CA LEU A 188 -9.80 2.13 2.46
C LEU A 188 -11.29 1.83 2.26
N VAL A 189 -11.70 1.48 1.05
CA VAL A 189 -13.12 1.29 0.72
C VAL A 189 -13.39 -0.06 0.08
N ASN A 190 -14.49 -0.69 0.46
CA ASN A 190 -14.94 -1.95 -0.14
C ASN A 190 -13.89 -3.07 -0.11
N ASN A 191 -13.08 -3.11 0.95
CA ASN A 191 -12.10 -4.18 1.16
C ASN A 191 -12.65 -5.21 2.14
N ASP A 192 -12.38 -6.48 1.86
CA ASP A 192 -12.68 -7.59 2.76
C ASP A 192 -11.71 -7.61 3.96
N ASN A 193 -10.43 -7.35 3.72
CA ASN A 193 -9.43 -7.17 4.76
C ASN A 193 -8.83 -5.77 4.66
N ASN A 194 -9.16 -4.87 5.60
CA ASN A 194 -8.62 -3.52 5.62
C ASN A 194 -7.23 -3.50 6.26
N ILE A 195 -7.13 -3.40 7.59
CA ILE A 195 -5.85 -3.45 8.29
C ILE A 195 -5.71 -4.78 9.04
N ILE A 196 -4.66 -5.52 8.74
CA ILE A 196 -4.27 -6.74 9.45
C ILE A 196 -3.03 -6.44 10.28
N VAL A 197 -3.10 -6.73 11.58
CA VAL A 197 -2.01 -6.49 12.53
C VAL A 197 -1.50 -7.81 13.05
N GLY A 198 -0.19 -8.00 12.97
CA GLY A 198 0.51 -9.13 13.53
C GLY A 198 0.37 -10.41 12.71
N ASP A 199 0.37 -10.29 11.38
CA ASP A 199 0.44 -11.45 10.49
C ASP A 199 1.67 -12.31 10.83
N LYS A 200 1.44 -13.59 11.13
CA LYS A 200 2.49 -14.56 11.47
C LYS A 200 2.78 -15.44 10.27
N LYS A 201 3.77 -15.07 9.46
CA LYS A 201 4.18 -15.88 8.29
C LYS A 201 4.62 -17.30 8.69
N SER A 202 5.17 -17.45 9.90
CA SER A 202 5.52 -18.72 10.51
C SER A 202 5.48 -18.61 12.04
N GLY A 203 5.59 -19.74 12.75
CA GLY A 203 5.60 -19.75 14.22
C GLY A 203 6.77 -19.02 14.87
N THR A 204 7.83 -18.69 14.12
CA THR A 204 8.97 -17.91 14.63
C THR A 204 8.74 -16.40 14.56
N ASN A 205 7.70 -15.94 13.86
CA ASN A 205 7.32 -14.53 13.79
C ASN A 205 6.59 -14.12 15.09
N THR A 206 7.35 -13.97 16.17
CA THR A 206 6.82 -13.74 17.53
C THR A 206 6.87 -12.29 17.99
N LEU A 207 7.52 -11.37 17.26
CA LEU A 207 7.59 -9.97 17.63
C LEU A 207 6.45 -9.18 16.98
N ALA A 208 5.46 -8.78 17.78
CA ALA A 208 4.34 -7.96 17.31
C ALA A 208 4.77 -6.56 16.86
N PRO A 209 3.99 -5.87 16.00
CA PRO A 209 4.22 -4.46 15.68
C PRO A 209 4.25 -3.60 16.94
N VAL A 210 5.22 -2.68 17.03
CA VAL A 210 5.37 -1.75 18.16
C VAL A 210 5.53 -0.32 17.67
N ASP A 211 5.24 0.64 18.54
CA ASP A 211 5.34 2.09 18.28
C ASP A 211 4.65 2.51 16.97
N THR A 212 3.55 1.83 16.61
CA THR A 212 2.89 2.04 15.32
C THR A 212 1.66 2.93 15.51
N ILE A 213 1.58 3.97 14.68
CA ILE A 213 0.52 4.97 14.75
C ILE A 213 -0.42 4.78 13.56
N ILE A 214 -1.70 4.58 13.84
CA ILE A 214 -2.77 4.52 12.85
C ILE A 214 -3.62 5.77 13.07
N ALA A 215 -3.45 6.79 12.24
CA ALA A 215 -4.05 8.11 12.46
C ALA A 215 -4.80 8.65 11.24
N ASN A 216 -5.95 9.29 11.42
CA ASN A 216 -6.63 10.09 10.39
C ASN A 216 -7.05 9.29 9.14
N ASN A 217 -7.19 7.98 9.25
CA ASN A 217 -7.62 7.13 8.13
C ASN A 217 -9.15 7.06 8.06
N VAL A 218 -9.66 6.80 6.86
CA VAL A 218 -11.08 6.50 6.61
C VAL A 218 -11.18 5.07 6.11
N ILE A 219 -11.97 4.25 6.80
CA ILE A 219 -12.25 2.86 6.43
C ILE A 219 -13.76 2.68 6.28
N GLN A 220 -14.19 2.25 5.10
CA GLN A 220 -15.56 1.86 4.83
C GLN A 220 -15.60 0.45 4.25
N ALA A 221 -16.09 -0.51 5.03
CA ALA A 221 -16.22 -1.90 4.56
C ALA A 221 -17.19 -2.01 3.38
N SER A 222 -17.05 -3.10 2.62
CA SER A 222 -17.91 -3.50 1.49
C SER A 222 -19.35 -3.85 1.88
N GLY A 223 -19.72 -3.74 3.15
CA GLY A 223 -21.00 -4.20 3.69
C GLY A 223 -21.05 -5.71 3.97
N ASN A 224 -19.95 -6.45 3.76
CA ASN A 224 -19.82 -7.84 4.20
C ASN A 224 -19.66 -7.89 5.73
N ALA A 225 -20.78 -8.01 6.43
CA ALA A 225 -20.85 -8.02 7.89
C ALA A 225 -20.04 -9.15 8.58
N LYS A 226 -19.44 -10.07 7.83
CA LYS A 226 -18.65 -11.19 8.37
C LYS A 226 -17.17 -10.86 8.59
N LEU A 227 -16.68 -9.71 8.13
CA LEU A 227 -15.26 -9.36 8.18
C LEU A 227 -15.07 -8.08 8.99
N SER A 228 -14.09 -8.06 9.89
CA SER A 228 -13.82 -6.91 10.74
C SER A 228 -13.02 -5.82 10.05
N LEU A 229 -13.20 -4.57 10.50
CA LEU A 229 -12.44 -3.42 10.00
C LEU A 229 -10.96 -3.50 10.37
N LEU A 230 -10.66 -3.98 11.58
CA LEU A 230 -9.31 -4.32 12.02
C LEU A 230 -9.24 -5.80 12.32
N LYS A 231 -8.18 -6.45 11.87
CA LYS A 231 -7.88 -7.85 12.22
C LYS A 231 -6.59 -7.91 13.00
N VAL A 232 -6.68 -7.89 14.32
CA VAL A 232 -5.54 -8.00 15.22
C VAL A 232 -5.32 -9.47 15.56
N ILE A 233 -4.25 -10.04 15.02
CA ILE A 233 -3.86 -11.45 15.21
C ILE A 233 -2.94 -11.60 16.42
N ASP A 234 -2.13 -10.58 16.68
CA ASP A 234 -1.23 -10.52 17.84
C ASP A 234 -1.63 -9.33 18.72
N ASP A 235 -2.24 -9.63 19.86
CA ASP A 235 -2.77 -8.64 20.81
C ASP A 235 -1.67 -7.97 21.65
N SER A 236 -0.43 -8.45 21.56
CA SER A 236 0.75 -7.78 22.14
C SER A 236 1.23 -6.58 21.30
N ALA A 237 0.59 -6.30 20.17
CA ALA A 237 0.92 -5.15 19.32
C ALA A 237 0.69 -3.81 20.07
N ALA A 238 1.69 -2.94 20.06
CA ALA A 238 1.60 -1.61 20.66
C ALA A 238 1.21 -0.58 19.59
N LEU A 239 -0.09 -0.28 19.51
CA LEU A 239 -0.69 0.61 18.53
C LEU A 239 -1.29 1.86 19.17
N THR A 240 -1.09 3.00 18.53
CA THR A 240 -1.80 4.25 18.87
C THR A 240 -2.79 4.59 17.77
N TYR A 241 -4.03 4.91 18.16
CA TYR A 241 -5.08 5.33 17.25
C TYR A 241 -5.43 6.80 17.48
N GLU A 242 -5.61 7.56 16.39
CA GLU A 242 -6.02 8.97 16.48
C GLU A 242 -6.87 9.37 15.26
N GLY A 243 -7.98 10.07 15.46
CA GLY A 243 -8.73 10.69 14.34
C GLY A 243 -9.25 9.74 13.25
N ASN A 244 -9.31 8.42 13.46
CA ASN A 244 -9.76 7.50 12.42
C ASN A 244 -11.29 7.43 12.36
N PHE A 245 -11.83 7.29 11.15
CA PHE A 245 -13.23 6.97 10.92
C PHE A 245 -13.35 5.58 10.32
N MET A 246 -14.11 4.69 10.97
CA MET A 246 -14.22 3.29 10.57
C MET A 246 -15.69 2.88 10.57
N TYR A 247 -16.21 2.37 9.45
CA TYR A 247 -17.63 2.05 9.33
C TYR A 247 -17.91 0.85 8.42
N GLY A 248 -19.10 0.27 8.59
CA GLY A 248 -19.66 -0.71 7.67
C GLY A 248 -19.46 -2.18 8.07
N ALA A 249 -18.76 -2.45 9.18
CA ALA A 249 -18.62 -3.76 9.78
C ALA A 249 -18.22 -3.66 11.26
N GLU A 250 -18.06 -4.80 11.95
CA GLU A 250 -17.50 -4.82 13.31
C GLU A 250 -16.06 -4.30 13.32
N LEU A 251 -15.69 -3.56 14.36
CA LEU A 251 -14.34 -3.01 14.46
C LEU A 251 -13.25 -4.11 14.53
N GLY A 252 -13.56 -5.27 15.12
CA GLY A 252 -12.62 -6.39 15.31
C GLY A 252 -11.68 -6.28 16.51
N ILE A 253 -11.77 -5.17 17.24
CA ILE A 253 -11.19 -4.96 18.56
C ILE A 253 -12.24 -4.31 19.46
N TRP A 254 -11.98 -4.29 20.77
CA TRP A 254 -12.80 -3.51 21.70
C TRP A 254 -12.75 -2.02 21.32
N PRO A 255 -13.86 -1.27 21.51
CA PRO A 255 -13.86 0.16 21.31
C PRO A 255 -12.69 0.84 22.04
N VAL A 256 -11.93 1.64 21.31
CA VAL A 256 -10.73 2.31 21.78
C VAL A 256 -10.76 3.77 21.37
N ALA A 257 -10.16 4.65 22.17
CA ALA A 257 -10.03 6.06 21.82
C ALA A 257 -9.27 6.24 20.49
N GLY A 258 -9.61 7.29 19.75
CA GLY A 258 -8.99 7.59 18.46
C GLY A 258 -9.59 6.86 17.24
N ILE A 259 -10.64 6.06 17.45
CA ILE A 259 -11.46 5.48 16.38
C ILE A 259 -12.92 5.89 16.57
N MET A 260 -13.48 6.56 15.57
CA MET A 260 -14.90 6.89 15.47
C MET A 260 -15.60 5.86 14.59
N GLN A 261 -16.52 5.09 15.18
CA GLN A 261 -17.37 4.16 14.43
C GLN A 261 -18.58 4.89 13.82
N GLN A 262 -18.32 5.72 12.82
CA GLN A 262 -19.32 6.60 12.21
C GLN A 262 -19.25 6.51 10.68
N ASN A 263 -20.42 6.48 10.03
CA ASN A 263 -20.52 6.48 8.58
C ASN A 263 -19.83 7.72 7.99
N PRO A 264 -18.76 7.56 7.17
CA PRO A 264 -18.06 8.69 6.57
C PRO A 264 -18.87 9.37 5.46
N GLN A 265 -20.04 8.84 5.08
CA GLN A 265 -20.89 9.37 4.01
C GLN A 265 -20.12 9.60 2.71
N LEU A 266 -19.26 8.66 2.34
CA LEU A 266 -18.58 8.71 1.06
C LEU A 266 -19.57 8.50 -0.08
N VAL A 267 -19.39 9.24 -1.16
CA VAL A 267 -20.16 9.15 -2.40
C VAL A 267 -19.21 8.83 -3.55
N LEU A 268 -19.66 7.98 -4.47
CA LEU A 268 -18.88 7.71 -5.68
C LEU A 268 -18.96 8.94 -6.60
N ALA A 269 -17.84 9.61 -6.82
CA ALA A 269 -17.72 10.78 -7.67
C ALA A 269 -17.54 10.40 -9.15
N GLU A 270 -17.60 11.40 -10.04
CA GLU A 270 -17.51 11.21 -11.50
C GLU A 270 -16.15 10.65 -11.96
N ASP A 271 -15.10 10.86 -11.18
CA ASP A 271 -13.76 10.32 -11.42
C ASP A 271 -13.59 8.85 -11.00
N GLY A 272 -14.66 8.23 -10.48
CA GLY A 272 -14.66 6.84 -10.04
C GLY A 272 -14.07 6.64 -8.64
N LEU A 273 -13.78 7.70 -7.89
CA LEU A 273 -13.31 7.63 -6.50
C LEU A 273 -14.46 7.86 -5.52
N TYR A 274 -14.39 7.17 -4.38
CA TYR A 274 -15.26 7.46 -3.23
C TYR A 274 -14.72 8.70 -2.49
N ARG A 275 -15.48 9.79 -2.51
CA ARG A 275 -15.12 11.10 -1.92
C ARG A 275 -16.11 11.50 -0.84
N ALA A 276 -15.73 12.44 0.02
CA ALA A 276 -16.62 12.94 1.06
C ALA A 276 -17.88 13.59 0.46
N GLY A 277 -19.07 13.16 0.87
CA GLY A 277 -20.31 13.85 0.54
C GLY A 277 -20.42 15.20 1.27
N GLU A 278 -21.34 16.08 0.83
CA GLU A 278 -21.48 17.45 1.37
C GLU A 278 -21.67 17.54 2.90
N LYS A 279 -22.28 16.50 3.50
CA LYS A 279 -22.56 16.43 4.95
C LYS A 279 -21.65 15.46 5.68
N SER A 280 -20.58 15.04 5.03
CA SER A 280 -19.68 14.03 5.54
C SER A 280 -19.06 14.47 6.87
N PRO A 281 -19.05 13.60 7.89
CA PRO A 281 -18.46 13.92 9.18
C PRO A 281 -16.94 13.88 9.17
N ILE A 282 -16.30 13.45 8.07
CA ILE A 282 -14.84 13.46 7.94
C ILE A 282 -14.31 14.81 7.48
N ILE A 283 -15.19 15.71 7.00
CA ILE A 283 -14.82 17.06 6.56
C ILE A 283 -14.45 17.91 7.77
N ASN A 284 -13.26 18.52 7.73
CA ASN A 284 -12.70 19.40 8.75
C ASN A 284 -12.65 18.76 10.15
N ALA A 285 -12.63 17.43 10.22
CA ALA A 285 -12.83 16.69 11.46
C ALA A 285 -11.57 16.58 12.33
N LEU A 286 -10.39 16.74 11.72
CA LEU A 286 -9.14 16.48 12.39
C LEU A 286 -8.63 17.70 13.14
N LYS A 287 -8.20 17.48 14.38
CA LYS A 287 -7.44 18.46 15.14
C LYS A 287 -6.01 18.56 14.61
N ASN A 288 -5.37 19.70 14.85
CA ASN A 288 -3.94 19.85 14.56
C ASN A 288 -3.16 18.78 15.34
N GLY A 289 -2.43 17.95 14.61
CA GLY A 289 -1.60 16.87 15.14
C GLY A 289 -0.24 16.82 14.44
N PRO A 290 0.71 16.01 14.96
CA PRO A 290 2.08 15.99 14.46
C PRO A 290 2.21 15.31 13.07
N TYR A 291 1.17 14.60 12.60
CA TYR A 291 1.17 13.87 11.33
C TYR A 291 0.93 14.82 10.15
N SER A 292 1.96 15.61 9.80
CA SER A 292 1.88 16.60 8.74
C SER A 292 2.06 15.97 7.38
N VAL A 293 0.93 15.76 6.69
CA VAL A 293 0.87 15.48 5.26
C VAL A 293 0.41 16.78 4.58
N ILE A 294 1.24 17.32 3.68
CA ILE A 294 1.07 18.69 3.16
C ILE A 294 0.05 18.79 2.02
N ASP A 295 0.02 17.78 1.17
CA ASP A 295 -0.93 17.66 0.06
C ASP A 295 -1.76 16.39 0.26
N ASP A 296 -2.93 16.30 -0.36
CA ASP A 296 -3.78 15.11 -0.36
C ASP A 296 -3.42 14.15 -1.52
N MET A 297 -4.22 13.09 -1.71
CA MET A 297 -3.99 12.11 -2.79
C MET A 297 -4.08 12.71 -4.19
N ASP A 298 -4.79 13.82 -4.37
CA ASP A 298 -4.95 14.53 -5.63
C ASP A 298 -3.82 15.56 -5.86
N GLY A 299 -2.93 15.74 -4.88
CA GLY A 299 -1.88 16.78 -4.90
C GLY A 299 -2.43 18.17 -4.59
N GLN A 300 -3.57 18.27 -3.92
CA GLN A 300 -4.16 19.51 -3.43
C GLN A 300 -3.67 19.80 -2.02
N PRO A 301 -3.38 21.07 -1.67
CA PRO A 301 -2.83 21.40 -0.36
C PRO A 301 -3.86 21.19 0.75
N ARG A 302 -3.42 20.58 1.85
CA ARG A 302 -4.20 20.49 3.08
C ARG A 302 -4.08 21.77 3.90
N PRO A 303 -5.15 22.20 4.59
CA PRO A 303 -5.07 23.35 5.48
C PRO A 303 -4.18 23.04 6.70
N GLN A 304 -3.61 24.09 7.31
CA GLN A 304 -2.80 23.94 8.52
C GLN A 304 -3.59 23.37 9.71
N GLY A 305 -4.92 23.48 9.69
CA GLY A 305 -5.82 22.84 10.63
C GLY A 305 -7.21 22.59 10.10
N ASN A 306 -8.01 21.83 10.86
CA ASN A 306 -9.31 21.32 10.43
C ASN A 306 -9.18 20.56 9.10
N ARG A 307 -8.28 19.59 9.05
CA ARG A 307 -8.09 18.75 7.86
C ARG A 307 -9.20 17.72 7.78
N ASP A 308 -9.43 17.23 6.57
CA ASP A 308 -10.30 16.08 6.35
C ASP A 308 -9.59 14.78 6.75
N ALA A 309 -10.35 13.81 7.26
CA ALA A 309 -9.85 12.46 7.44
C ALA A 309 -9.82 11.69 6.11
N GLY A 310 -8.87 10.78 5.95
CA GLY A 310 -8.68 9.98 4.75
C GLY A 310 -7.79 10.66 3.71
N ALA A 311 -7.69 10.04 2.54
CA ALA A 311 -6.73 10.39 1.49
C ALA A 311 -7.08 11.67 0.72
N ASP A 312 -8.35 12.07 0.73
CA ASP A 312 -8.87 13.26 0.06
C ASP A 312 -8.92 14.45 1.03
N GLU A 313 -8.76 15.66 0.50
CA GLU A 313 -9.13 16.91 1.17
C GLU A 313 -10.15 17.63 0.29
N VAL A 314 -11.35 17.92 0.81
CA VAL A 314 -12.38 18.61 0.03
C VAL A 314 -11.87 20.00 -0.36
N SER A 315 -11.46 20.12 -1.61
CA SER A 315 -10.79 21.30 -2.13
C SER A 315 -11.27 21.64 -3.53
N LYS A 316 -11.13 22.92 -3.88
CA LYS A 316 -11.36 23.45 -5.23
C LYS A 316 -10.05 23.67 -5.99
N ALA A 317 -8.91 23.32 -5.39
CA ALA A 317 -7.62 23.42 -6.05
C ALA A 317 -7.57 22.47 -7.27
N PRO A 318 -6.73 22.74 -8.28
CA PRO A 318 -6.59 21.80 -9.40
C PRO A 318 -6.06 20.44 -8.94
N ILE A 319 -6.70 19.36 -9.38
CA ILE A 319 -6.21 17.98 -9.22
C ILE A 319 -4.94 17.81 -10.06
N ARG A 320 -3.86 17.32 -9.44
CA ARG A 320 -2.53 17.11 -10.05
C ARG A 320 -2.12 15.64 -10.11
N ASN A 321 -2.64 14.81 -9.22
CA ASN A 321 -2.46 13.37 -9.21
C ASN A 321 -3.81 12.69 -9.39
N LYS A 322 -3.85 11.60 -10.16
CA LYS A 322 -5.08 10.87 -10.46
C LYS A 322 -4.75 9.42 -10.83
N PRO A 323 -5.71 8.49 -10.72
CA PRO A 323 -5.56 7.14 -11.25
C PRO A 323 -5.05 7.14 -12.70
N LEU A 324 -3.95 6.45 -12.93
CA LEU A 324 -3.32 6.31 -14.24
C LEU A 324 -4.03 5.24 -15.06
N GLN A 325 -4.24 5.58 -16.33
CA GLN A 325 -4.70 4.68 -17.38
C GLN A 325 -3.53 4.35 -18.31
N PRO A 326 -3.65 3.32 -19.17
CA PRO A 326 -2.62 3.01 -20.16
C PRO A 326 -2.21 4.22 -21.00
N SER A 327 -3.15 5.13 -21.30
CA SER A 327 -2.91 6.38 -22.03
C SER A 327 -2.02 7.39 -21.32
N ASN A 328 -1.76 7.24 -20.02
CA ASN A 328 -0.95 8.15 -19.23
C ASN A 328 0.52 7.72 -19.11
N VAL A 329 0.85 6.49 -19.49
CA VAL A 329 2.16 5.87 -19.25
C VAL A 329 2.63 5.06 -20.45
N GLY A 330 3.84 4.51 -20.36
CA GLY A 330 4.42 3.71 -21.42
C GLY A 330 4.87 4.55 -22.62
N PRO A 331 5.31 3.89 -23.70
CA PRO A 331 5.87 4.58 -24.84
C PRO A 331 4.75 5.20 -25.67
N ARG A 332 5.02 6.34 -26.31
CA ARG A 332 4.02 7.09 -27.10
C ARG A 332 3.27 6.25 -28.13
N TRP A 333 3.95 5.30 -28.78
CA TRP A 333 3.33 4.43 -29.79
C TRP A 333 2.27 3.49 -29.22
N LEU A 334 2.32 3.15 -27.92
CA LEU A 334 1.32 2.29 -27.28
C LEU A 334 -0.07 2.95 -27.23
N ASN A 335 -0.06 4.29 -27.22
CA ASN A 335 -1.26 5.12 -27.08
C ASN A 335 -1.65 5.83 -28.38
N ALA A 336 -0.93 5.56 -29.47
CA ALA A 336 -1.34 6.01 -30.80
C ALA A 336 -2.50 5.10 -31.26
N SER A 337 -3.69 5.69 -31.37
CA SER A 337 -4.79 5.07 -32.12
C SER A 337 -4.34 4.92 -33.57
N GLU A 338 -4.55 3.75 -34.18
CA GLU A 338 -4.61 3.65 -35.65
C GLU A 338 -5.79 4.48 -36.19
#